data_AF-A0A2E8AZV9-F1
#
_entry.id   AF-A0A2E8AZV9-F1
#
_cell.length_a   1.000
_cell.length_b   1.000
_cell.length_c   1.000
_cell.angle_alpha   90.00
_cell.angle_beta   90.00
_cell.angle_gamma   90.00
#
_symmetry.space_group_name_H-M   'P 1'
#
loop_
_entity.id
_entity.type
_entity.pdbx_description
1 polymer ?
#
loop_
_entity_poly.entity_id
_entity_poly.type
_entity_poly.pdbx_seq_one_letter_code
_entity_poly.pdbx_strand_id
1 'polypeptide(L)'
;MIQTCRARQGFTVVELLVVITIIAILIALLLPAVQMARAAARRATCANNLKQIGIALHHYHGVHKRFPPAHIVDSRLIVREDFIHTGSELTAYWSWIVHTLPYLEQASLYERFELNYPAFWGAGPSLNNPNTSVKLPVLLCPEDPSSNKTTQKDCNGTPCEFAFTNYLGVAGTQGGSLVSWSNYRSDGMFPGTNRSVKLSHVTDG
;
A
#
# COMPACT_ATOMS: atom_id res chain seq x y z
N MET A 1 77.04 10.08 -4.98
CA MET A 1 75.65 9.65 -5.25
C MET A 1 75.48 8.27 -4.65
N ILE A 2 74.88 8.17 -3.46
CA ILE A 2 74.70 6.88 -2.76
C ILE A 2 73.32 6.34 -3.16
N GLN A 3 73.30 5.34 -4.04
CA GLN A 3 72.10 4.60 -4.42
C GLN A 3 71.82 3.51 -3.38
N THR A 4 70.80 3.71 -2.56
CA THR A 4 70.28 2.66 -1.68
C THR A 4 69.43 1.69 -2.50
N CYS A 5 69.93 0.46 -2.73
CA CYS A 5 69.14 -0.63 -3.30
C CYS A 5 68.00 -1.00 -2.36
N ARG A 6 66.77 -0.59 -2.69
CA ARG A 6 65.57 -0.95 -1.94
C ARG A 6 65.21 -2.40 -2.30
N ALA A 7 65.49 -3.34 -1.40
CA ALA A 7 65.10 -4.73 -1.56
C ALA A 7 63.57 -4.83 -1.71
N ARG A 8 63.10 -5.21 -2.90
CA ARG A 8 61.69 -5.56 -3.10
C ARG A 8 61.45 -6.90 -2.43
N GLN A 9 60.71 -6.89 -1.31
CA GLN A 9 60.18 -8.12 -0.74
C GLN A 9 59.14 -8.68 -1.71
N GLY A 10 59.44 -9.82 -2.32
CA GLY A 10 58.51 -10.57 -3.16
C GLY A 10 57.51 -11.31 -2.27
N PHE A 11 56.23 -11.22 -2.60
CA PHE A 11 55.17 -11.95 -1.90
C PHE A 11 55.30 -13.44 -2.21
N THR A 12 55.30 -14.30 -1.20
CA THR A 12 55.30 -15.74 -1.43
C THR A 12 53.90 -16.19 -1.86
N VAL A 13 53.82 -17.21 -2.73
CA VAL A 13 52.53 -17.77 -3.17
C VAL A 13 51.67 -18.23 -1.98
N VAL A 14 52.32 -18.69 -0.91
CA VAL A 14 51.67 -19.15 0.31
C VAL A 14 50.99 -17.99 1.07
N GLU A 15 51.66 -16.85 1.22
CA GLU A 15 51.07 -15.66 1.86
C GLU A 15 49.81 -15.19 1.11
N LEU A 16 49.84 -15.20 -0.22
CA LEU A 16 48.68 -14.81 -1.02
C LEU A 16 47.52 -15.79 -0.84
N LEU A 17 47.81 -17.09 -0.81
CA LEU A 17 46.81 -18.13 -0.65
C LEU A 17 46.11 -18.06 0.72
N VAL A 18 46.86 -17.82 1.79
CA VAL A 18 46.29 -17.64 3.15
C VAL A 18 45.37 -16.42 3.22
N VAL A 19 45.75 -15.30 2.58
CA VAL A 19 44.91 -14.09 2.58
C VAL A 19 43.59 -14.34 1.85
N ILE A 20 43.63 -15.01 0.69
CA ILE A 20 42.43 -15.32 -0.07
C ILE A 20 41.52 -16.29 0.70
N THR A 21 42.06 -17.30 1.38
CA THR A 21 41.26 -18.25 2.17
C THR A 21 40.56 -17.56 3.35
N ILE A 22 41.24 -16.65 4.06
CA ILE A 22 40.63 -15.88 5.14
C ILE A 22 39.50 -15.00 4.60
N ILE A 23 39.72 -14.27 3.50
CA ILE A 23 38.67 -13.42 2.89
C ILE A 23 37.47 -14.27 2.45
N ALA A 24 37.70 -15.44 1.85
CA ALA A 24 36.64 -16.35 1.42
C ALA A 24 35.77 -16.81 2.61
N ILE A 25 36.38 -17.18 3.73
CA ILE A 25 35.66 -17.57 4.96
C ILE A 25 34.87 -16.39 5.52
N LEU A 26 35.46 -15.19 5.58
CA LEU A 26 34.77 -14.00 6.06
C LEU A 26 33.53 -13.69 5.20
N ILE A 27 33.66 -13.73 3.88
CA ILE A 27 32.52 -13.49 2.97
C ILE A 27 31.45 -14.58 3.11
N ALA A 28 31.85 -15.86 3.22
CA ALA A 28 30.92 -16.97 3.40
C ALA A 28 30.07 -16.83 4.67
N LEU A 29 30.64 -16.28 5.75
CA LEU A 29 29.92 -16.00 7.00
C LEU A 29 29.06 -14.73 6.91
N LEU A 30 29.50 -13.72 6.17
CA LEU A 30 28.80 -12.44 6.04
C LEU A 30 27.58 -12.51 5.12
N LEU A 31 27.64 -13.29 4.02
CA LEU A 31 26.57 -13.34 3.03
C LEU A 31 25.20 -13.76 3.59
N PRO A 32 25.06 -14.87 4.36
CA PRO A 32 23.78 -15.23 4.97
C PRO A 32 23.30 -14.18 5.99
N ALA A 33 24.21 -13.61 6.78
CA ALA A 33 23.88 -12.60 7.78
C ALA A 33 23.33 -11.31 7.14
N VAL A 34 23.93 -10.85 6.03
CA VAL A 34 23.47 -9.64 5.32
C VAL A 34 22.06 -9.83 4.75
N GLN A 35 21.72 -11.03 4.25
CA GLN A 35 20.37 -11.27 3.72
C GLN A 35 19.32 -11.31 4.84
N MET A 36 19.64 -11.92 5.97
CA MET A 36 18.77 -11.90 7.15
C MET A 36 18.54 -10.47 7.64
N ALA A 37 19.60 -9.66 7.71
CA ALA A 37 19.51 -8.25 8.09
C ALA A 37 18.63 -7.44 7.11
N ARG A 38 18.78 -7.67 5.80
CA ARG A 38 17.95 -7.01 4.78
C ARG A 38 16.47 -7.39 4.87
N ALA A 39 16.16 -8.67 5.08
CA ALA A 39 14.78 -9.12 5.28
C ALA A 39 14.17 -8.52 6.55
N ALA A 40 14.92 -8.50 7.65
CA ALA A 40 14.49 -7.85 8.89
C ALA A 40 14.21 -6.35 8.69
N ALA A 41 15.07 -5.64 7.97
CA ALA A 41 14.87 -4.22 7.65
C ALA A 41 13.59 -4.00 6.83
N ARG A 42 13.32 -4.82 5.81
CA ARG A 42 12.08 -4.71 5.01
C ARG A 42 10.83 -4.95 5.85
N ARG A 43 10.85 -5.94 6.75
CA ARG A 43 9.74 -6.19 7.69
C ARG A 43 9.54 -5.02 8.67
N ALA A 44 10.62 -4.45 9.18
CA ALA A 44 10.57 -3.27 10.04
C ALA A 44 9.93 -2.08 9.30
N THR A 45 10.26 -1.87 8.03
CA THR A 45 9.59 -0.86 7.19
C THR A 45 8.09 -1.15 7.07
N CYS A 46 7.68 -2.38 6.78
CA CYS A 46 6.26 -2.71 6.69
C CYS A 46 5.50 -2.48 8.02
N ALA A 47 6.12 -2.79 9.16
CA ALA A 47 5.55 -2.53 10.47
C ALA A 47 5.44 -1.02 10.78
N ASN A 48 6.44 -0.23 10.39
CA ASN A 48 6.42 1.22 10.54
C ASN A 48 5.35 1.87 9.65
N ASN A 49 5.19 1.40 8.42
CA ASN A 49 4.12 1.82 7.52
C ASN A 49 2.74 1.55 8.14
N LEU A 50 2.52 0.35 8.68
CA LEU A 50 1.27 0.01 9.37
C LEU A 50 1.02 0.90 10.60
N LYS A 51 2.08 1.21 11.36
CA LYS A 51 2.00 2.16 12.48
C LYS A 51 1.57 3.56 12.01
N GLN A 52 2.15 4.06 10.92
CA GLN A 52 1.77 5.36 10.34
C GLN A 52 0.31 5.38 9.87
N ILE A 53 -0.15 4.29 9.22
CA ILE A 53 -1.56 4.12 8.83
C ILE A 53 -2.48 4.12 10.07
N GLY A 54 -2.10 3.40 11.14
CA GLY A 54 -2.84 3.39 12.40
C GLY A 54 -2.97 4.77 13.02
N ILE A 55 -1.87 5.55 13.07
CA ILE A 55 -1.88 6.93 13.56
C ILE A 55 -2.80 7.81 12.72
N ALA A 56 -2.73 7.69 11.39
CA ALA A 56 -3.60 8.42 10.48
C ALA A 56 -5.09 8.11 10.69
N LEU A 57 -5.43 6.83 10.91
CA LEU A 57 -6.79 6.40 11.24
C LEU A 57 -7.26 6.95 12.59
N HIS A 58 -6.38 6.98 13.60
CA HIS A 58 -6.70 7.58 14.90
C HIS A 58 -6.91 9.09 14.80
N HIS A 59 -6.12 9.80 14.00
CA HIS A 59 -6.33 11.23 13.73
C HIS A 59 -7.67 11.46 13.03
N TYR A 60 -7.98 10.68 11.99
CA TYR A 60 -9.27 10.73 11.32
C TYR A 60 -10.42 10.52 12.30
N HIS A 61 -10.33 9.50 13.16
CA HIS A 61 -11.32 9.23 14.20
C HIS A 61 -11.40 10.36 15.24
N GLY A 62 -10.30 10.99 15.60
CA GLY A 62 -10.27 12.13 16.52
C GLY A 62 -11.13 13.30 16.03
N VAL A 63 -11.07 13.59 14.72
CA VAL A 63 -11.81 14.66 14.04
C VAL A 63 -13.25 14.25 13.74
N HIS A 64 -13.47 13.06 13.16
CA HIS A 64 -14.79 12.64 12.65
C HIS A 64 -15.62 11.82 13.63
N LYS A 65 -15.05 11.41 14.77
CA LYS A 65 -15.65 10.53 15.79
C LYS A 65 -16.09 9.16 15.27
N ARG A 66 -15.50 8.71 14.16
CA ARG A 66 -15.71 7.43 13.49
C ARG A 66 -14.53 7.12 12.59
N PHE A 67 -14.28 5.85 12.31
CA PHE A 67 -13.35 5.42 11.27
C PHE A 67 -13.94 5.70 9.87
N PRO A 68 -13.08 5.89 8.85
CA PRO A 68 -13.54 6.11 7.50
C PRO A 68 -14.31 4.88 6.98
N PRO A 69 -15.37 5.08 6.17
CA PRO A 69 -16.06 3.98 5.51
C PRO A 69 -15.13 3.28 4.51
N ALA A 70 -15.36 1.99 4.24
CA ALA A 70 -14.61 1.29 3.19
C ALA A 70 -14.83 1.92 1.81
N HIS A 71 -16.08 2.28 1.54
CA HIS A 71 -16.55 3.07 0.40
C HIS A 71 -17.92 3.66 0.77
N ILE A 72 -18.24 4.82 0.20
CA ILE A 72 -19.59 5.43 0.28
C ILE A 72 -20.34 5.01 -0.99
N VAL A 73 -21.67 4.93 -0.96
CA VAL A 73 -22.53 4.76 -2.14
C VAL A 73 -23.68 5.76 -2.05
N ASP A 74 -23.84 6.62 -3.04
CA ASP A 74 -24.95 7.57 -3.11
C ASP A 74 -25.84 7.18 -4.29
N SER A 75 -27.06 6.73 -3.99
CA SER A 75 -28.04 6.35 -5.00
C SER A 75 -28.72 7.54 -5.68
N ARG A 76 -28.53 8.77 -5.18
CA ARG A 76 -29.06 10.01 -5.79
C ARG A 76 -28.16 10.57 -6.89
N LEU A 77 -26.90 10.15 -6.92
CA LEU A 77 -25.88 10.61 -7.86
C LEU A 77 -25.71 9.63 -9.02
N ILE A 78 -26.82 9.09 -9.54
CA ILE A 78 -26.85 8.38 -10.83
C ILE A 78 -26.51 9.44 -11.89
N VAL A 79 -25.22 9.63 -12.14
CA VAL A 79 -24.75 10.60 -13.12
C VAL A 79 -24.94 9.98 -14.50
N ARG A 80 -25.98 10.47 -15.18
CA ARG A 80 -26.29 10.29 -16.62
C ARG A 80 -26.80 8.91 -17.04
N GLU A 81 -27.86 8.93 -17.84
CA GLU A 81 -28.46 7.77 -18.51
C GLU A 81 -27.45 7.03 -19.42
N ASP A 82 -26.34 7.67 -19.74
CA ASP A 82 -25.26 7.17 -20.61
C ASP A 82 -24.47 6.00 -19.99
N PHE A 83 -24.58 5.76 -18.67
CA PHE A 83 -23.86 4.68 -17.97
C PHE A 83 -24.75 3.47 -17.62
N ILE A 84 -25.93 3.34 -18.22
CA ILE A 84 -26.85 2.22 -17.99
C ILE A 84 -26.41 1.00 -18.82
N HIS A 85 -25.32 0.35 -18.42
CA HIS A 85 -24.98 -0.99 -18.93
C HIS A 85 -24.64 -1.97 -17.82
N THR A 86 -25.37 -1.95 -16.71
CA THR A 86 -25.81 -3.13 -15.93
C THR A 86 -26.57 -2.66 -14.69
N GLY A 87 -27.71 -3.28 -14.39
CA GLY A 87 -28.41 -3.00 -13.16
C GLY A 87 -27.52 -3.26 -11.94
N SER A 88 -27.60 -2.37 -10.96
CA SER A 88 -26.91 -2.35 -9.67
C SER A 88 -25.47 -1.78 -9.67
N GLU A 89 -25.18 -0.88 -8.71
CA GLU A 89 -23.83 -0.68 -8.11
C GLU A 89 -22.85 0.38 -8.66
N LEU A 90 -23.30 1.31 -9.50
CA LEU A 90 -22.38 2.29 -10.14
C LEU A 90 -21.94 3.50 -9.30
N THR A 91 -22.15 3.52 -7.98
CA THR A 91 -21.83 4.72 -7.17
C THR A 91 -20.90 4.45 -5.99
N ALA A 92 -19.95 3.51 -6.10
CA ALA A 92 -18.90 3.40 -5.08
C ALA A 92 -17.95 4.61 -5.13
N TYR A 93 -17.90 5.35 -4.02
CA TYR A 93 -17.03 6.48 -3.78
C TYR A 93 -15.66 6.03 -3.26
N TRP A 94 -14.74 6.98 -3.21
CA TRP A 94 -13.36 6.85 -2.80
C TRP A 94 -13.13 5.98 -1.57
N SER A 95 -12.05 5.20 -1.60
CA SER A 95 -11.69 4.27 -0.53
C SER A 95 -11.34 4.99 0.76
N TRP A 96 -11.36 4.24 1.87
CA TRP A 96 -10.89 4.73 3.17
C TRP A 96 -9.49 5.39 3.11
N ILE A 97 -8.63 4.92 2.19
CA ILE A 97 -7.29 5.45 1.97
C ILE A 97 -7.36 6.92 1.58
N VAL A 98 -8.20 7.27 0.60
CA VAL A 98 -8.37 8.65 0.12
C VAL A 98 -8.80 9.55 1.27
N HIS A 99 -9.77 9.10 2.09
CA HIS A 99 -10.21 9.84 3.27
C HIS A 99 -9.12 10.02 4.33
N THR A 100 -8.12 9.15 4.37
CA THR A 100 -6.98 9.26 5.30
C THR A 100 -5.78 10.02 4.76
N LEU A 101 -5.73 10.38 3.46
CA LEU A 101 -4.58 11.04 2.84
C LEU A 101 -4.09 12.30 3.57
N PRO A 102 -4.95 13.22 4.05
CA PRO A 102 -4.48 14.40 4.79
C PRO A 102 -3.68 14.04 6.05
N TYR A 103 -4.00 12.90 6.66
CA TYR A 103 -3.35 12.39 7.87
C TYR A 103 -2.13 11.50 7.58
N LEU A 104 -1.87 11.20 6.31
CA LEU A 104 -0.67 10.53 5.79
C LEU A 104 0.29 11.52 5.12
N GLU A 105 0.20 12.82 5.45
CA GLU A 105 0.99 13.89 4.83
C GLU A 105 0.77 14.03 3.32
N GLN A 106 -0.40 13.59 2.81
CA GLN A 106 -0.80 13.67 1.40
C GLN A 106 -1.97 14.64 1.20
N ALA A 107 -2.00 15.76 1.93
CA ALA A 107 -3.06 16.77 1.83
C ALA A 107 -3.18 17.37 0.41
N SER A 108 -2.07 17.64 -0.25
CA SER A 108 -2.05 18.17 -1.63
C SER A 108 -2.58 17.18 -2.67
N LEU A 109 -2.48 15.88 -2.41
CA LEU A 109 -3.07 14.84 -3.25
C LEU A 109 -4.57 14.72 -2.95
N TYR A 110 -4.96 14.81 -1.68
CA TYR A 110 -6.36 14.80 -1.25
C TYR A 110 -7.19 15.90 -1.91
N GLU A 111 -6.67 17.13 -1.96
CA GLU A 111 -7.36 18.28 -2.57
C GLU A 111 -7.63 18.12 -4.06
N ARG A 112 -6.89 17.24 -4.75
CA ARG A 112 -7.08 16.94 -6.18
C ARG A 112 -8.17 15.91 -6.43
N PHE A 113 -8.65 15.22 -5.39
CA PHE A 113 -9.73 14.27 -5.52
C PHE A 113 -11.08 14.97 -5.41
N GLU A 114 -11.89 14.84 -6.47
CA GLU A 114 -13.26 15.33 -6.45
C GLU A 114 -14.16 14.28 -5.74
N LEU A 115 -14.28 14.41 -4.42
CA LEU A 115 -14.98 13.42 -3.58
C LEU A 115 -16.47 13.28 -3.84
N ASN A 116 -17.06 14.22 -4.59
CA ASN A 116 -18.47 14.24 -4.94
C ASN A 116 -18.79 13.40 -6.20
N TYR A 117 -17.77 12.91 -6.91
CA TYR A 117 -17.94 12.03 -8.07
C TYR A 117 -17.65 10.56 -7.72
N PRO A 118 -18.36 9.61 -8.36
CA PRO A 118 -18.09 8.19 -8.19
C PRO A 118 -16.67 7.85 -8.65
N ALA A 119 -16.05 6.89 -7.96
CA ALA A 119 -14.65 6.48 -8.18
C ALA A 119 -14.53 5.08 -8.81
N PHE A 120 -15.63 4.53 -9.33
CA PHE A 120 -15.75 3.09 -9.58
C PHE A 120 -15.05 2.61 -10.86
N TRP A 121 -14.54 1.37 -10.76
CA TRP A 121 -13.95 0.50 -11.78
C TRP A 121 -14.32 0.86 -13.23
N GLY A 122 -13.49 1.70 -13.84
CA GLY A 122 -13.60 1.93 -15.27
C GLY A 122 -14.78 2.81 -15.72
N ALA A 123 -15.49 3.47 -14.80
CA ALA A 123 -16.66 4.29 -15.14
C ALA A 123 -16.60 5.70 -14.51
N GLY A 124 -17.22 6.67 -15.19
CA GLY A 124 -17.28 8.06 -14.71
C GLY A 124 -15.99 8.88 -14.90
N PRO A 125 -15.95 10.13 -14.40
CA PRO A 125 -14.82 11.05 -14.55
C PRO A 125 -13.55 10.62 -13.81
N SER A 126 -13.62 9.59 -12.96
CA SER A 126 -12.48 8.94 -12.33
C SER A 126 -11.71 7.99 -13.27
N LEU A 127 -12.30 7.59 -14.40
CA LEU A 127 -11.62 6.80 -15.42
C LEU A 127 -10.40 7.59 -15.94
N ASN A 128 -9.20 7.03 -15.76
CA ASN A 128 -7.91 7.66 -16.11
C ASN A 128 -7.54 8.91 -15.27
N ASN A 129 -8.05 9.04 -14.05
CA ASN A 129 -7.60 10.09 -13.15
C ASN A 129 -6.13 9.84 -12.75
N PRO A 130 -5.15 10.69 -13.14
CA PRO A 130 -3.73 10.45 -12.84
C PRO A 130 -3.45 10.43 -11.33
N ASN A 131 -4.31 11.02 -10.50
CA ASN A 131 -4.16 11.01 -9.05
C ASN A 131 -4.38 9.61 -8.45
N THR A 132 -5.16 8.73 -9.11
CA THR A 132 -5.37 7.35 -8.64
C THR A 132 -4.20 6.43 -8.91
N SER A 133 -3.29 6.82 -9.79
CA SER A 133 -2.09 6.05 -10.15
C SER A 133 -0.87 6.41 -9.28
N VAL A 134 -1.02 7.38 -8.36
CA VAL A 134 0.07 7.82 -7.47
C VAL A 134 0.39 6.73 -6.46
N LYS A 135 1.64 6.25 -6.48
CA LYS A 135 2.15 5.24 -5.54
C LYS A 135 2.64 5.90 -4.27
N LEU A 136 2.00 5.59 -3.16
CA LEU A 136 2.39 6.10 -1.85
C LEU A 136 3.29 5.06 -1.15
N PRO A 137 4.56 5.39 -0.83
CA PRO A 137 5.48 4.44 -0.18
C PRO A 137 4.96 3.89 1.15
N VAL A 138 4.21 4.70 1.91
CA VAL A 138 3.57 4.28 3.18
C VAL A 138 2.53 3.17 2.99
N LEU A 139 1.96 3.06 1.79
CA LEU A 139 0.96 2.03 1.45
C LEU A 139 1.57 0.80 0.79
N LEU A 140 2.90 0.74 0.65
CA LEU A 140 3.62 -0.35 0.01
C LEU A 140 4.52 -1.06 1.01
N CYS A 141 4.34 -2.37 1.13
CA CYS A 141 5.21 -3.21 1.95
C CYS A 141 6.30 -3.84 1.07
N PRO A 142 7.59 -3.50 1.27
CA PRO A 142 8.70 -4.06 0.47
C PRO A 142 8.91 -5.57 0.65
N GLU A 143 8.28 -6.19 1.66
CA GLU A 143 8.33 -7.64 1.87
C GLU A 143 7.22 -8.37 1.07
N ASP A 144 6.18 -7.67 0.61
CA ASP A 144 5.13 -8.27 -0.22
C ASP A 144 5.64 -8.45 -1.66
N PRO A 145 5.74 -9.67 -2.20
CA PRO A 145 6.18 -9.91 -3.58
C PRO A 145 5.31 -9.21 -4.63
N SER A 146 4.06 -8.92 -4.27
CA SER A 146 3.08 -8.22 -5.10
C SER A 146 3.34 -6.72 -5.19
N SER A 147 4.26 -6.16 -4.40
CA SER A 147 4.65 -4.75 -4.47
C SER A 147 5.19 -4.35 -5.85
N ASN A 148 5.61 -5.30 -6.69
CA ASN A 148 6.02 -5.01 -8.06
C ASN A 148 4.82 -4.77 -8.99
N LYS A 149 3.63 -5.31 -8.66
CA LYS A 149 2.35 -5.06 -9.35
C LYS A 149 1.65 -3.86 -8.73
N THR A 150 2.33 -2.72 -8.77
CA THR A 150 1.86 -1.47 -8.14
C THR A 150 0.74 -0.77 -8.90
N THR A 151 0.36 -1.24 -10.09
CA THR A 151 -0.66 -0.59 -10.92
C THR A 151 -1.60 -1.59 -11.58
N GLN A 152 -2.91 -1.41 -11.43
CA GLN A 152 -3.92 -2.02 -12.32
C GLN A 152 -3.98 -1.19 -13.60
N LYS A 153 -3.93 -1.85 -14.76
CA LYS A 153 -3.96 -1.21 -16.08
C LYS A 153 -5.21 -1.52 -16.91
N ASP A 154 -6.03 -2.45 -16.43
CA ASP A 154 -7.25 -2.92 -17.10
C ASP A 154 -8.39 -3.09 -16.08
N CYS A 155 -9.55 -2.55 -16.40
CA CYS A 155 -10.77 -2.64 -15.62
C CYS A 155 -11.84 -3.33 -16.48
N ASN A 156 -11.70 -4.65 -16.64
CA ASN A 156 -12.66 -5.46 -17.40
C ASN A 156 -12.75 -5.05 -18.89
N GLY A 157 -11.60 -4.94 -19.54
CA GLY A 157 -11.48 -4.56 -20.96
C GLY A 157 -11.48 -3.05 -21.21
N THR A 158 -11.60 -2.22 -20.17
CA THR A 158 -11.45 -0.77 -20.24
C THR A 158 -10.07 -0.37 -19.71
N PRO A 159 -9.24 0.36 -20.49
CA PRO A 159 -7.98 0.91 -20.00
C PRO A 159 -8.22 1.82 -18.80
N CYS A 160 -7.58 1.53 -17.67
CA CYS A 160 -7.69 2.29 -16.43
C CYS A 160 -6.36 2.21 -15.68
N GLU A 161 -5.95 3.25 -14.92
CA GLU A 161 -4.70 3.18 -14.15
C GLU A 161 -4.89 3.49 -12.65
N PHE A 162 -4.75 2.48 -11.80
CA PHE A 162 -4.91 2.59 -10.35
C PHE A 162 -3.69 2.05 -9.61
N ALA A 163 -3.20 2.78 -8.61
CA ALA A 163 -2.14 2.31 -7.72
C ALA A 163 -2.70 1.30 -6.70
N PHE A 164 -2.00 0.17 -6.52
CA PHE A 164 -2.33 -0.80 -5.49
C PHE A 164 -1.66 -0.48 -4.15
N THR A 165 -2.26 -0.99 -3.08
CA THR A 165 -1.69 -1.00 -1.73
C THR A 165 -1.55 -2.44 -1.22
N ASN A 166 -0.59 -2.68 -0.33
CA ASN A 166 -0.45 -3.94 0.39
C ASN A 166 -1.24 -3.96 1.73
N TYR A 167 -1.87 -2.84 2.10
CA TYR A 167 -2.62 -2.70 3.35
C TYR A 167 -4.11 -2.57 3.03
N LEU A 168 -4.85 -3.66 3.23
CA LEU A 168 -6.28 -3.74 2.91
C LEU A 168 -7.14 -3.51 4.15
N GLY A 169 -8.31 -2.91 3.94
CA GLY A 169 -9.34 -2.78 4.97
C GLY A 169 -10.08 -4.10 5.15
N VAL A 170 -10.30 -4.50 6.41
CA VAL A 170 -11.02 -5.74 6.74
C VAL A 170 -12.51 -5.45 6.92
N ALA A 171 -13.34 -6.03 6.04
CA ALA A 171 -14.80 -5.93 6.08
C ALA A 171 -15.46 -6.92 7.06
N GLY A 172 -14.71 -7.89 7.58
CA GLY A 172 -15.18 -8.83 8.60
C GLY A 172 -15.43 -10.24 8.07
N THR A 173 -16.19 -11.04 8.82
CA THR A 173 -16.43 -12.47 8.59
C THR A 173 -17.49 -12.72 7.52
N GLN A 174 -18.42 -11.79 7.38
CA GLN A 174 -19.46 -11.83 6.37
C GLN A 174 -18.96 -11.10 5.11
N GLY A 175 -18.21 -11.83 4.28
CA GLY A 175 -17.68 -11.35 3.00
C GLY A 175 -18.80 -11.21 1.95
N GLY A 176 -18.82 -10.07 1.25
CA GLY A 176 -19.75 -9.84 0.16
C GLY A 176 -19.43 -10.64 -1.09
N SER A 177 -20.47 -11.08 -1.80
CA SER A 177 -20.37 -11.53 -3.19
C SER A 177 -20.08 -10.33 -4.10
N LEU A 178 -19.54 -10.52 -5.30
CA LEU A 178 -19.17 -9.42 -6.21
C LEU A 178 -20.38 -8.68 -6.84
N VAL A 179 -21.61 -8.94 -6.38
CA VAL A 179 -22.86 -8.66 -7.12
C VAL A 179 -23.99 -8.02 -6.29
N SER A 180 -23.79 -7.69 -5.01
CA SER A 180 -24.81 -6.99 -4.20
C SER A 180 -24.26 -6.13 -3.04
N TRP A 181 -23.46 -5.09 -3.33
CA TRP A 181 -22.81 -4.19 -2.35
C TRP A 181 -23.77 -3.43 -1.41
N SER A 182 -25.07 -3.41 -1.70
CA SER A 182 -26.07 -2.66 -0.95
C SER A 182 -26.60 -3.36 0.31
N ASN A 183 -26.50 -4.69 0.41
CA ASN A 183 -27.12 -5.47 1.50
C ASN A 183 -26.12 -6.21 2.41
N TYR A 184 -24.81 -5.96 2.29
CA TYR A 184 -23.81 -6.66 3.09
C TYR A 184 -23.83 -6.25 4.56
N ARG A 185 -24.06 -7.22 5.44
CA ARG A 185 -23.74 -7.10 6.86
C ARG A 185 -22.24 -7.36 7.00
N SER A 186 -21.46 -6.31 7.16
CA SER A 186 -20.03 -6.37 7.45
C SER A 186 -19.80 -6.06 8.93
N ASP A 187 -19.10 -6.94 9.64
CA ASP A 187 -18.76 -6.83 11.07
C ASP A 187 -17.28 -6.44 11.31
N GLY A 188 -16.53 -6.14 10.25
CA GLY A 188 -15.15 -5.69 10.33
C GLY A 188 -14.98 -4.19 10.59
N MET A 189 -13.73 -3.77 10.79
CA MET A 189 -13.34 -2.38 11.08
C MET A 189 -13.65 -1.43 9.92
N PHE A 190 -13.58 -1.93 8.68
CA PHE A 190 -13.93 -1.20 7.47
C PHE A 190 -15.19 -1.82 6.89
N PRO A 191 -16.36 -1.57 7.49
CA PRO A 191 -17.60 -2.12 7.00
C PRO A 191 -17.88 -1.57 5.60
N GLY A 192 -18.63 -2.34 4.81
CA GLY A 192 -18.98 -1.98 3.43
C GLY A 192 -19.87 -0.73 3.34
N THR A 193 -20.47 -0.53 2.17
CA THR A 193 -21.32 0.61 1.78
C THR A 193 -21.97 1.40 2.91
N ASN A 194 -21.64 2.70 2.99
CA ASN A 194 -22.27 3.70 3.87
C ASN A 194 -22.24 3.40 5.37
N ARG A 195 -21.38 2.49 5.82
CA ARG A 195 -21.21 2.17 7.24
C ARG A 195 -19.89 2.70 7.74
N SER A 196 -19.85 2.97 9.04
CA SER A 196 -18.64 3.42 9.74
C SER A 196 -18.62 2.82 11.12
N VAL A 197 -17.43 2.43 11.58
CA VAL A 197 -17.21 1.88 12.91
C VAL A 197 -16.71 2.99 13.83
N LYS A 198 -17.16 3.00 15.08
CA LYS A 198 -16.60 3.83 16.15
C LYS A 198 -15.69 2.97 17.00
N LEU A 199 -14.72 3.57 17.68
CA LEU A 199 -13.87 2.83 18.61
C LEU A 199 -14.69 2.10 19.69
N SER A 200 -15.82 2.69 20.12
CA SER A 200 -16.75 2.08 21.08
C SER A 200 -17.50 0.85 20.58
N HIS A 201 -17.49 0.57 19.27
CA HIS A 201 -18.10 -0.64 18.71
C HIS A 201 -17.11 -1.81 18.67
N VAL A 202 -15.83 -1.58 18.96
CA VAL A 202 -14.78 -2.59 18.94
C VAL A 202 -14.70 -3.21 20.33
N THR A 203 -15.10 -4.46 20.46
CA THR A 203 -14.95 -5.25 21.69
C THR A 203 -13.57 -5.91 21.69
N ASP A 204 -12.87 -5.86 22.81
CA ASP A 204 -11.78 -6.78 23.11
C ASP A 204 -12.40 -8.17 23.28
N GLY A 205 -12.08 -9.08 22.36
CA GLY A 205 -12.60 -10.46 22.40
C GLY A 205 -12.16 -11.22 23.64
#